data_AF-A0A3M2DAR0-F1
#
_entry.id   AF-A0A3M2DAR0-F1
#
_cell.length_a   1.000
_cell.length_b   1.000
_cell.length_c   1.000
_cell.angle_alpha   90.00
_cell.angle_beta   90.00
_cell.angle_gamma   90.00
#
_symmetry.space_group_name_H-M   'P 1'
#
loop_
_entity.id
_entity.type
_entity.pdbx_description
1 polymer ?
#
loop_
_entity_poly.entity_id
_entity_poly.type
_entity_poly.pdbx_seq_one_letter_code
_entity_poly.pdbx_strand_id
1 'polypeptide(L)'
;MNPYQEHRKALRHYFEYSNSGVDVVEDGLKEVPFGEYLVETGRLRRDQLLDAMMLQDRNPGVRLGECIAALGYLPYEEVDRVYDEYARLSVVEC
;
A
#
# COMPACT_ATOMS: atom_id res chain seq x y z
N MET A 1 -8.31 24.67 8.23
CA MET A 1 -8.70 23.50 7.43
C MET A 1 -8.37 22.26 8.24
N ASN A 2 -9.33 21.38 8.50
CA ASN A 2 -9.09 20.20 9.31
C ASN A 2 -8.38 19.14 8.44
N PRO A 3 -7.12 18.76 8.74
CA PRO A 3 -6.35 17.81 7.92
C PRO A 3 -7.06 16.45 7.77
N TYR A 4 -7.92 16.07 8.73
CA TYR A 4 -8.71 14.85 8.67
C TYR A 4 -9.81 14.84 7.58
N GLN A 5 -10.29 16.01 7.11
CA GLN A 5 -11.38 16.08 6.12
C GLN A 5 -10.88 15.97 4.67
N GLU A 6 -9.67 16.45 4.37
CA GLU A 6 -9.03 16.21 3.06
C GLU A 6 -8.58 14.75 2.93
N HIS A 7 -8.13 14.15 4.02
CA HIS A 7 -7.61 12.78 4.03
C HIS A 7 -8.69 11.71 3.74
N ARG A 8 -9.92 11.90 4.23
CA ARG A 8 -11.07 11.04 3.89
C ARG A 8 -11.44 11.11 2.40
N LYS A 9 -11.16 12.23 1.73
CA LYS A 9 -11.33 12.35 0.27
C LYS A 9 -10.22 11.58 -0.46
N ALA A 10 -8.98 11.63 0.02
CA ALA A 10 -7.85 10.89 -0.56
C ALA A 10 -8.04 9.37 -0.46
N LEU A 11 -8.43 8.85 0.70
CA LEU A 11 -8.75 7.42 0.86
C LEU A 11 -9.93 6.99 -0.01
N ARG A 12 -10.99 7.81 -0.09
CA ARG A 12 -12.13 7.54 -0.98
C ARG A 12 -11.70 7.56 -2.45
N HIS A 13 -10.87 8.51 -2.86
CA HIS A 13 -10.38 8.62 -4.23
C HIS A 13 -9.48 7.43 -4.59
N TYR A 14 -8.62 7.00 -3.67
CA TYR A 14 -7.83 5.77 -3.79
C TYR A 14 -8.72 4.53 -3.97
N PHE A 15 -9.81 4.42 -3.21
CA PHE A 15 -10.77 3.34 -3.37
C PHE A 15 -11.50 3.39 -4.70
N GLU A 16 -11.99 4.57 -5.11
CA GLU A 16 -12.62 4.77 -6.42
C GLU A 16 -11.67 4.35 -7.56
N TYR A 17 -10.37 4.69 -7.45
CA TYR A 17 -9.32 4.27 -8.39
C TYR A 17 -9.07 2.76 -8.37
N SER A 18 -9.07 2.14 -7.18
CA SER A 18 -8.88 0.69 -7.05
C SER A 18 -10.09 -0.11 -7.56
N ASN A 19 -11.29 0.47 -7.52
CA ASN A 19 -12.54 -0.16 -7.96
C ASN A 19 -12.82 0.08 -9.45
N SER A 20 -12.23 1.12 -10.05
CA SER A 20 -12.40 1.45 -11.47
C SER A 20 -11.53 0.63 -12.42
N GLY A 21 -10.71 -0.30 -11.90
CA GLY A 21 -9.89 -1.16 -12.74
C GLY A 21 -8.81 -0.38 -13.46
N VAL A 22 -7.65 -0.29 -12.82
CA VAL A 22 -6.33 -0.15 -13.44
C VAL A 22 -6.28 0.79 -14.66
N ASP A 23 -6.02 2.09 -14.46
CA ASP A 23 -5.65 2.95 -15.60
C ASP A 23 -4.40 2.38 -16.30
N VAL A 24 -4.56 2.14 -17.60
CA VAL A 24 -3.52 1.73 -18.53
C VAL A 24 -2.69 2.96 -18.84
N VAL A 25 -1.49 3.04 -18.27
CA VAL A 25 -0.51 4.05 -18.67
C VAL A 25 0.09 3.56 -19.99
N GLU A 26 0.07 4.44 -21.00
CA GLU A 26 0.32 4.16 -22.43
C GLU A 26 1.72 3.60 -22.76
N ASP A 27 2.61 3.35 -21.78
CA ASP A 27 4.01 2.97 -21.99
C ASP A 27 4.52 1.80 -21.11
N GLY A 28 3.63 0.88 -20.72
CA GLY A 28 4.02 -0.55 -20.65
C GLY A 28 4.44 -1.18 -19.32
N LEU A 29 4.72 -0.46 -18.23
CA LEU A 29 4.89 -1.08 -16.91
C LEU A 29 4.21 -0.26 -15.82
N LYS A 30 3.20 -0.86 -15.17
CA LYS A 30 2.50 -0.26 -14.05
C LYS A 30 3.18 -0.69 -12.75
N GLU A 31 3.73 0.27 -12.03
CA GLU A 31 4.18 0.06 -10.65
C GLU A 31 2.96 -0.23 -9.77
N VAL A 32 2.75 -1.49 -9.39
CA VAL A 32 1.77 -1.85 -8.36
C VAL A 32 2.30 -1.27 -7.04
N PRO A 33 1.55 -0.48 -6.26
CA PRO A 33 2.02 -0.01 -4.96
C PRO A 33 2.25 -1.19 -4.01
N PHE A 34 3.29 -1.15 -3.18
CA PHE A 34 3.61 -2.24 -2.25
C PHE A 34 2.43 -2.68 -1.37
N GLY A 35 1.63 -1.73 -0.88
CA GLY A 35 0.42 -2.03 -0.10
C GLY A 35 -0.61 -2.87 -0.88
N GLU A 36 -0.83 -2.56 -2.16
CA GLU A 36 -1.75 -3.32 -3.02
C GLU A 36 -1.17 -4.68 -3.36
N TYR A 37 0.14 -4.77 -3.62
CA TYR A 37 0.84 -6.04 -3.83
C TYR A 37 0.64 -7.01 -2.65
N LEU A 38 0.68 -6.50 -1.42
CA LEU A 38 0.39 -7.30 -0.22
C LEU A 38 -1.04 -7.83 -0.19
N VAL A 39 -2.01 -7.06 -0.68
CA VAL A 39 -3.41 -7.48 -0.77
C VAL A 39 -3.63 -8.48 -1.89
N GLU A 40 -3.10 -8.20 -3.09
CA GLU A 40 -3.22 -9.07 -4.27
C GLU A 40 -2.57 -10.44 -4.04
N THR A 41 -1.46 -10.48 -3.31
CA THR A 41 -0.78 -11.75 -2.95
C THR A 41 -1.38 -12.45 -1.72
N GLY A 42 -2.47 -11.93 -1.15
CA GLY A 42 -3.18 -12.53 -0.02
C GLY A 42 -2.45 -12.44 1.32
N ARG A 43 -1.41 -11.63 1.43
CA ARG A 43 -0.65 -11.41 2.66
C ARG A 43 -1.38 -10.48 3.61
N LEU A 44 -2.08 -9.49 3.06
CA LEU A 44 -2.99 -8.64 3.80
C LEU A 44 -4.40 -8.76 3.24
N ARG A 45 -5.39 -8.63 4.12
CA ARG A 45 -6.73 -8.26 3.71
C ARG A 45 -6.82 -6.76 3.49
N ARG A 46 -7.81 -6.34 2.69
CA ARG A 46 -8.08 -4.92 2.36
C ARG A 46 -8.28 -4.04 3.61
N ASP A 47 -9.01 -4.55 4.61
CA ASP A 47 -9.26 -3.88 5.89
C ASP A 47 -7.96 -3.68 6.70
N GLN A 48 -7.06 -4.66 6.67
CA GLN A 48 -5.77 -4.59 7.35
C GLN A 48 -4.83 -3.54 6.73
N LEU A 49 -4.83 -3.43 5.40
CA LEU A 49 -4.10 -2.36 4.71
C LEU A 49 -4.61 -0.98 5.13
N LEU A 50 -5.93 -0.83 5.27
CA LEU A 50 -6.52 0.44 5.69
C LEU A 50 -6.13 0.85 7.10
N ASP A 51 -6.19 -0.09 8.04
CA ASP A 51 -5.77 0.18 9.40
C ASP A 51 -4.29 0.61 9.46
N ALA A 52 -3.43 -0.03 8.67
CA ALA A 52 -2.02 0.34 8.58
C ALA A 52 -1.81 1.74 7.97
N MET A 53 -2.55 2.10 6.92
CA MET A 53 -2.52 3.44 6.32
C MET A 53 -3.03 4.51 7.30
N MET A 54 -4.09 4.20 8.07
CA MET A 54 -4.60 5.10 9.10
C MET A 54 -3.61 5.28 10.25
N LEU A 55 -2.85 4.23 10.60
CA LEU A 55 -1.78 4.34 11.59
C LEU A 55 -0.61 5.18 11.07
N GLN A 56 -0.23 5.00 9.81
CA GLN A 56 0.83 5.78 9.16
C GLN A 56 0.47 7.27 9.08
N ASP A 57 -0.76 7.60 8.70
CA ASP A 57 -1.24 9.00 8.62
C ASP A 57 -1.13 9.71 9.99
N ARG A 58 -1.44 8.99 11.07
CA ARG A 58 -1.31 9.51 12.45
C ARG A 58 0.14 9.63 12.92
N ASN A 59 1.08 8.97 12.25
CA ASN A 59 2.50 8.94 12.61
C ASN A 59 3.37 9.27 11.38
N PRO A 60 3.40 10.55 10.95
CA PRO A 60 4.19 10.95 9.78
C PRO A 60 5.67 10.56 9.93
N GLY A 61 6.25 9.99 8.86
CA GLY A 61 7.63 9.51 8.82
C GLY A 61 7.82 8.03 9.16
N VAL A 62 6.79 7.36 9.70
CA VAL A 62 6.79 5.90 9.87
C VAL A 62 6.49 5.23 8.52
N ARG A 63 7.16 4.13 8.20
CA ARG A 63 6.94 3.38 6.96
C ARG A 63 5.70 2.50 7.08
N LEU A 64 4.98 2.29 5.96
CA LEU A 64 3.77 1.48 5.94
C LEU A 64 4.04 0.05 6.44
N GLY A 65 5.18 -0.54 6.07
CA GLY A 65 5.62 -1.85 6.57
C GLY A 65 5.77 -1.92 8.09
N GLU A 66 6.26 -0.84 8.71
CA GLU A 66 6.38 -0.77 10.17
C GLU A 66 5.00 -0.67 10.83
N CYS A 67 4.05 0.04 10.21
CA CYS A 67 2.67 0.08 10.68
C CYS A 67 2.00 -1.29 10.60
N ILE A 68 2.20 -2.01 9.50
CA ILE A 68 1.68 -3.39 9.30
C ILE A 68 2.19 -4.31 10.40
N ALA A 69 3.48 -4.23 10.72
CA ALA A 69 4.09 -5.05 11.76
C ALA A 69 3.68 -4.63 13.18
N ALA A 70 3.59 -3.33 13.45
CA ALA A 70 3.11 -2.80 14.73
C ALA A 70 1.65 -3.22 15.03
N LEU A 71 0.81 -3.36 13.99
CA LEU A 71 -0.56 -3.86 14.11
C LEU A 71 -0.65 -5.40 14.22
N GLY A 72 0.47 -6.11 14.05
CA GLY A 72 0.53 -7.56 14.13
C GLY A 72 -0.04 -8.30 12.91
N TYR A 73 -0.15 -7.63 11.76
CA TYR A 73 -0.70 -8.24 10.55
C TYR A 73 0.32 -9.10 9.80
N LEU A 74 1.56 -8.62 9.70
CA LEU A 74 2.74 -9.41 9.27
C LEU A 74 3.92 -9.08 10.19
N PRO A 75 4.76 -10.06 10.56
CA PRO A 75 5.99 -9.75 11.29
C PRO A 75 6.98 -8.96 10.42
N TYR A 76 7.83 -8.12 11.05
CA TYR A 76 8.82 -7.29 10.35
C TYR A 76 9.68 -8.07 9.34
N GLU A 77 10.18 -9.24 9.74
CA GLU A 77 11.00 -10.10 8.88
C GLU A 77 10.28 -10.55 7.60
N GLU A 78 8.96 -10.76 7.69
CA GLU A 78 8.16 -11.14 6.53
C GLU A 78 7.84 -9.91 5.66
N VAL A 79 7.59 -8.75 6.26
CA VAL A 79 7.43 -7.49 5.52
C VAL A 79 8.67 -7.20 4.68
N ASP A 80 9.86 -7.32 5.26
CA ASP A 80 11.13 -7.10 4.55
C ASP A 80 11.33 -8.13 3.43
N ARG A 81 11.09 -9.42 3.69
CA ARG A 81 11.20 -10.48 2.68
C ARG A 81 10.29 -10.21 1.48
N VAL A 82 9.06 -9.82 1.74
CA VAL A 82 8.06 -9.57 0.71
C VAL A 82 8.36 -8.27 -0.04
N TYR A 83 8.94 -7.28 0.63
CA TYR A 83 9.44 -6.07 -0.03
C TYR A 83 10.58 -6.40 -1.00
N ASP A 84 11.51 -7.29 -0.63
CA ASP A 84 12.56 -7.74 -1.55
C ASP A 84 12.01 -8.51 -2.76
N GLU A 85 10.97 -9.33 -2.56
CA GLU A 85 10.24 -9.99 -3.65
C GLU A 85 9.59 -8.96 -4.59
N TYR A 86 8.89 -7.99 -4.02
CA TYR A 86 8.26 -6.89 -4.74
C TYR A 86 9.26 -6.05 -5.55
N ALA A 87 10.36 -5.64 -4.93
CA ALA A 87 11.39 -4.80 -5.55
C ALA A 87 12.06 -5.47 -6.76
N ARG A 88 12.13 -6.81 -6.79
CA ARG A 88 12.63 -7.57 -7.94
C ARG A 88 11.64 -7.61 -9.11
N LEU A 89 10.34 -7.47 -8.84
CA LEU A 89 9.28 -7.48 -9.87
C LEU A 89 9.09 -6.10 -10.51
N SER A 90 9.37 -5.04 -9.76
CA SER A 90 9.23 -3.65 -10.24
C SER A 90 10.41 -3.15 -11.08
N VAL A 91 11.53 -3.88 -11.09
CA VAL A 91 12.72 -3.51 -11.86
C VAL A 91 12.87 -4.47 -13.04
N VAL A 92 12.29 -4.11 -14.18
CA VAL A 92 12.74 -4.63 -15.48
C VAL A 92 13.57 -3.52 -16.10
N GLU A 93 14.89 -3.67 -16.07
CA GLU A 93 15.80 -2.79 -16.82
C GLU A 93 15.50 -2.98 -18.31
N CYS A 94 15.02 -1.92 -18.98
CA CYS A 94 15.05 -1.80 -20.42
C CYS A 94 16.46 -1.41 -20.90
#